data_AF-A0A318CTS7-F1
#
_entry.id   AF-A0A318CTS7-F1
#
_cell.length_a   1.000
_cell.length_b   1.000
_cell.length_c   1.000
_cell.angle_alpha   90.00
_cell.angle_beta   90.00
_cell.angle_gamma   90.00
#
_symmetry.space_group_name_H-M   'P 1'
#
loop_
_entity.id
_entity.type
_entity.pdbx_description
1 polymer ?
#
loop_
_entity_poly.entity_id
_entity_poly.type
_entity_poly.pdbx_seq_one_letter_code
_entity_poly.pdbx_strand_id
1 'polypeptide(L)' 'MNHKSGSQNNSTPLSASIKAIIKNTAKKLTGYKRRTFEAEITNEFYSGNARKAERELNWGRATISQGM' A
#
# COMPACT_ATOMS: atom_id res chain seq x y z
N MET A 1 -9.05 -18.95 22.41
CA MET A 1 -8.09 -19.85 21.75
C MET A 1 -8.46 -19.93 20.28
N ASN A 2 -7.65 -19.27 19.44
CA ASN A 2 -7.34 -19.43 18.00
C ASN A 2 -8.35 -20.16 17.08
N HIS A 3 -8.68 -19.71 15.86
CA HIS A 3 -7.74 -19.46 14.76
C HIS A 3 -8.35 -18.58 13.63
N LYS A 4 -7.58 -17.54 13.25
CA LYS A 4 -7.21 -17.04 11.90
C LYS A 4 -8.17 -17.13 10.70
N SER A 5 -8.09 -16.02 9.94
CA SER A 5 -8.10 -15.89 8.48
C SER A 5 -9.44 -15.59 7.79
N GLY A 6 -9.70 -14.29 7.61
CA GLY A 6 -10.45 -13.76 6.47
C GLY A 6 -9.53 -12.91 5.60
N SER A 7 -8.46 -13.52 5.07
CA SER A 7 -7.60 -12.92 4.05
C SER A 7 -8.44 -12.72 2.79
N GLN A 8 -8.97 -11.52 2.58
CA GLN A 8 -9.61 -11.14 1.32
C GLN A 8 -8.52 -10.95 0.27
N ASN A 9 -8.02 -12.08 -0.25
CA ASN A 9 -7.11 -12.13 -1.38
C ASN A 9 -7.89 -11.82 -2.66
N ASN A 10 -8.34 -10.57 -2.79
CA ASN A 10 -8.89 -10.08 -4.05
C ASN A 10 -7.73 -9.73 -4.97
N SER A 11 -7.29 -10.73 -5.73
CA SER A 11 -6.46 -10.56 -6.93
C SER A 11 -7.27 -9.90 -8.05
N THR A 12 -7.96 -8.79 -7.75
CA THR A 12 -8.47 -7.88 -8.78
C THR A 12 -7.31 -6.93 -9.10
N PRO A 13 -6.82 -6.87 -10.34
CA PRO A 13 -5.82 -5.88 -10.70
C PRO A 13 -6.39 -4.51 -10.35
N LEU A 14 -5.70 -3.78 -9.47
CA LEU A 14 -6.13 -2.45 -9.06
C LEU A 14 -6.33 -1.61 -10.33
N SER A 15 -7.55 -1.15 -10.59
CA SER A 15 -7.83 -0.40 -11.81
C SER A 15 -6.97 0.87 -11.84
N ALA A 16 -6.61 1.34 -13.03
CA ALA A 16 -5.78 2.54 -13.18
C ALA A 16 -6.37 3.75 -12.42
N SER A 17 -7.69 3.85 -12.37
CA SER A 17 -8.42 4.89 -11.63
C SER A 17 -8.19 4.80 -10.12
N ILE A 18 -8.22 3.59 -9.54
CA ILE A 18 -7.95 3.41 -8.10
C ILE A 18 -6.48 3.72 -7.79
N LYS A 19 -5.54 3.27 -8.64
CA LYS A 19 -4.11 3.62 -8.50
C LYS A 19 -3.91 5.13 -8.50
N ALA A 20 -4.61 5.86 -9.37
CA ALA A 20 -4.55 7.32 -9.44
C ALA A 20 -5.11 7.98 -8.17
N ILE A 21 -6.24 7.51 -7.65
CA ILE A 21 -6.82 8.00 -6.39
C ILE A 21 -5.84 7.79 -5.24
N ILE A 22 -5.29 6.59 -5.08
CA ILE A 22 -4.32 6.26 -4.03
C ILE A 22 -3.09 7.17 -4.13
N LYS A 23 -2.52 7.35 -5.33
CA LYS A 23 -1.39 8.27 -5.55
C LYS A 23 -1.73 9.70 -5.17
N ASN A 24 -2.93 10.18 -5.53
CA ASN A 24 -3.38 11.52 -5.20
C ASN A 24 -3.61 11.71 -3.69
N THR A 25 -4.16 10.70 -3.01
CA THR A 25 -4.31 10.70 -1.55
C THR A 25 -2.94 10.75 -0.87
N ALA A 26 -2.00 9.90 -1.29
CA ALA A 26 -0.64 9.92 -0.75
C ALA A 26 0.07 11.28 -0.95
N LYS A 27 -0.14 11.96 -2.09
CA LYS A 27 0.38 13.31 -2.35
C LYS A 27 -0.23 14.38 -1.44
N LYS A 28 -1.48 14.22 -1.00
CA LYS A 28 -2.15 15.14 -0.07
C LYS A 28 -1.71 14.93 1.38
N LEU A 29 -1.14 13.77 1.69
CA LEU A 29 -0.58 13.45 2.99
C LEU A 29 0.89 13.85 3.07
N THR A 30 1.36 14.19 4.26
CA THR A 30 2.77 14.55 4.51
C THR A 30 3.31 13.82 5.74
N GLY A 31 4.64 13.71 5.81
CA GLY A 31 5.36 13.18 6.97
C GLY A 31 4.95 11.75 7.35
N TYR A 32 4.68 11.55 8.64
CA TYR A 32 4.29 10.25 9.20
C TYR A 32 3.00 9.69 8.59
N LYS A 33 1.96 10.52 8.44
CA LYS A 33 0.66 10.10 7.89
C LYS A 33 0.78 9.51 6.49
N ARG A 34 1.63 10.10 5.66
CA ARG A 34 1.91 9.59 4.31
C ARG A 34 2.59 8.21 4.37
N ARG A 35 3.61 8.05 5.22
CA ARG A 35 4.34 6.77 5.38
C ARG A 35 3.43 5.65 5.85
N THR A 36 2.60 5.90 6.86
CA THR A 36 1.64 4.93 7.37
C THR A 36 0.62 4.53 6.29
N PHE A 37 0.06 5.50 5.57
CA PHE A 37 -0.86 5.22 4.47
C PHE A 37 -0.20 4.39 3.35
N GLU A 38 1.03 4.74 2.94
CA GLU A 38 1.76 3.97 1.92
C GLU A 38 2.07 2.54 2.40
N ALA A 39 2.36 2.34 3.69
CA ALA A 39 2.60 1.03 4.30
C ALA A 39 1.32 0.18 4.39
N GLU A 40 0.20 0.76 4.83
CA GLU A 40 -1.11 0.10 4.89
C GLU A 40 -1.54 -0.40 3.50
N ILE A 41 -1.47 0.46 2.48
CA ILE A 41 -1.79 0.09 1.10
C ILE A 41 -0.83 -0.99 0.58
N THR A 42 0.44 -0.94 0.96
CA THR A 42 1.42 -1.97 0.59
C THR A 42 1.10 -3.32 1.23
N ASN A 43 0.69 -3.33 2.49
CA ASN A 43 0.29 -4.54 3.19
C ASN A 43 -0.98 -5.12 2.60
N GLU A 44 -2.00 -4.29 2.37
CA GLU A 44 -3.31 -4.72 1.89
C GLU A 44 -3.26 -5.21 0.43
N PHE A 45 -2.66 -4.43 -0.47
CA PHE A 45 -2.73 -4.70 -1.93
C PHE A 45 -1.51 -5.41 -2.50
N TYR A 46 -0.38 -5.36 -1.79
CA TYR A 46 0.89 -5.93 -2.25
C TYR A 46 1.45 -6.98 -1.29
N SER A 47 0.66 -7.43 -0.31
CA SER A 47 1.07 -8.44 0.69
C SER A 47 2.37 -8.04 1.41
N GLY A 48 2.58 -6.75 1.64
CA GLY A 48 3.79 -6.21 2.26
C GLY A 48 5.01 -6.16 1.34
N ASN A 49 4.86 -6.47 0.05
CA ASN A 49 5.97 -6.45 -0.90
C ASN A 49 6.26 -5.04 -1.43
N ALA A 50 7.14 -4.34 -0.73
CA ALA A 50 7.58 -2.99 -1.09
C ALA A 50 8.17 -2.89 -2.52
N ARG A 51 8.79 -3.96 -3.05
CA ARG A 51 9.30 -3.95 -4.44
C ARG A 51 8.18 -3.93 -5.47
N LYS A 52 7.05 -4.60 -5.18
CA LYS A 52 5.89 -4.61 -6.06
C LYS A 52 5.16 -3.27 -6.02
N ALA A 53 5.01 -2.69 -4.82
CA ALA A 53 4.44 -1.35 -4.64
C ALA A 53 5.28 -0.26 -5.33
N GLU A 54 6.61 -0.32 -5.27
CA GLU A 54 7.49 0.59 -6.01
C GLU A 54 7.25 0.51 -7.52
N ARG A 55 7.21 -0.69 -8.11
CA ARG A 55 7.01 -0.86 -9.57
C ARG A 55 5.66 -0.33 -10.05
N GLU A 56 4.62 -0.46 -9.24
CA GLU A 56 3.24 -0.14 -9.63
C GLU A 56 2.83 1.30 -9.25
N LEU A 57 3.31 1.78 -8.09
CA LEU A 57 2.92 3.07 -7.51
C LEU A 57 4.04 4.12 -7.53
N ASN A 58 5.29 3.72 -7.84
CA ASN A 58 6.47 4.58 -7.84
C ASN A 58 6.73 5.24 -6.48
N TRP A 59 6.41 4.52 -5.40
CA TRP A 59 6.67 4.92 -4.02
C TRP A 59 8.05 4.43 -3.57
N GLY A 60 8.77 5.29 -2.85
CA GLY A 60 10.13 4.98 -2.38
C GLY A 60 10.13 3.87 -1.34
N ARG A 61 10.99 2.87 -1.53
CA ARG A 61 11.15 1.73 -0.60
C ARG A 61 11.37 2.16 0.86
N ALA A 62 12.15 3.22 1.06
CA ALA A 62 12.43 3.77 2.39
C ALA A 62 11.15 4.32 3.06
N THR A 63 10.24 4.92 2.29
CA THR A 63 8.98 5.49 2.81
C THR A 63 8.04 4.39 3.28
N ILE A 64 7.94 3.30 2.53
CA ILE A 64 7.14 2.12 2.86
C ILE A 64 7.73 1.39 4.08
N SER A 65 9.05 1.18 4.09
CA SER A 65 9.75 0.48 5.19
C SER A 65 9.77 1.27 6.49
N GLN A 66 9.65 2.60 6.46
CA GLN A 66 9.57 3.44 7.65
C GLN A 66 8.15 3.55 8.23
N GLY A 67 7.13 3.12 7.48
CA GLY A 67 5.73 3.06 7.94
C GLY A 67 5.30 1.67 8.44
N MET A 68 6.15 0.65 8.27
CA MET A 68 6.00 -0.69 8.85
C MET A 68 6.48 -0.73 10.29
#